data_AF-A0A9D7D0F3-F1
#
_entry.id   AF-A0A9D7D0F3-F1
#
_cell.length_a   1.000
_cell.length_b   1.000
_cell.length_c   1.000
_cell.angle_alpha   90.00
_cell.angle_beta   90.00
_cell.angle_gamma   90.00
#
_symmetry.space_group_name_H-M   'P 1'
#
loop_
_entity.id
_entity.type
_entity.pdbx_description
1 polymer ?
#
loop_
_entity_poly.entity_id
_entity_poly.type
_entity_poly.pdbx_seq_one_letter_code
_entity_poly.pdbx_strand_id
1 'polypeptide(L)'
;MPLALALATTVAAVPSSFLACSSDSQTAAPDAVDAGARAEAGTDDAAGSSDAPSGGGDSGNVGRVFAVSDSTTVDGGVRATHRAGAFFARLTGPATTTKAKTVGPCLVETIGSGDEPTETALSAGTVRITGGSKAINIVPASDKTYEPVSGATPLWSGGETLEVSAQGQDVPAFATSLVAPSKLTVTAPALPAAAGSLAVTRSAPFTATWAGVSTGSVVLYFEAATGSNAFTATCTFPAADTTASVPAAAFAEFPAGEGTFDFYVRQSAPAATDGWSILFTASRALVGPDGMGATGYATFK
;
A
#
# COMPACT_ATOMS: atom_id res chain seq x y z
N MET A 1 39.71 9.96 24.58
CA MET A 1 38.44 10.63 24.24
C MET A 1 37.85 9.91 23.05
N PRO A 2 36.83 9.06 23.21
CA PRO A 2 36.21 8.40 22.07
C PRO A 2 35.21 9.36 21.42
N LEU A 3 35.35 9.51 20.11
CA LEU A 3 34.52 10.30 19.23
C LEU A 3 33.20 9.52 19.02
N ALA A 4 32.10 10.01 19.60
CA ALA A 4 30.77 9.42 19.42
C ALA A 4 30.29 9.74 18.00
N LEU A 5 30.23 8.70 17.15
CA LEU A 5 29.67 8.76 15.81
C LEU A 5 28.13 8.75 15.94
N ALA A 6 27.50 9.90 15.76
CA ALA A 6 26.05 10.00 15.72
C ALA A 6 25.54 9.38 14.41
N LEU A 7 24.95 8.17 14.50
CA LEU A 7 24.15 7.61 13.41
C LEU A 7 22.87 8.45 13.29
N ALA A 8 22.80 9.29 12.27
CA ALA A 8 21.55 9.88 11.82
C ALA A 8 20.72 8.76 11.18
N THR A 9 19.70 8.27 11.90
CA THR A 9 18.65 7.40 11.35
C THR A 9 17.75 8.28 10.47
N THR A 10 18.16 8.48 9.21
CA THR A 10 17.24 8.88 8.16
C THR A 10 16.23 7.75 8.04
N VAL A 11 15.03 7.96 8.60
CA VAL A 11 13.85 7.17 8.24
C VAL A 11 13.71 7.35 6.74
N ALA A 12 14.12 6.33 5.98
CA ALA A 12 13.96 6.32 4.53
C ALA A 12 12.50 6.66 4.26
N ALA A 13 12.29 7.69 3.43
CA ALA A 13 10.99 8.03 2.94
C ALA A 13 10.35 6.74 2.41
N VAL A 14 9.13 6.43 2.88
CA VAL A 14 8.30 5.39 2.24
C VAL A 14 8.40 5.65 0.75
N PRO A 15 8.98 4.72 -0.04
CA PRO A 15 9.11 4.92 -1.45
C PRO A 15 7.71 5.23 -1.98
N SER A 16 7.56 6.38 -2.64
CA SER A 16 6.37 6.71 -3.41
C SER A 16 6.21 5.78 -4.64
N SER A 17 6.92 4.63 -4.66
CA SER A 17 6.99 3.60 -5.71
C SER A 17 5.72 2.77 -5.79
N PHE A 18 4.58 3.43 -5.92
CA PHE A 18 3.33 2.81 -6.37
C PHE A 18 2.94 3.46 -7.70
N LEU A 19 3.84 3.37 -8.69
CA LEU A 19 3.54 3.47 -10.11
C LEU A 19 3.46 2.06 -10.74
N ALA A 20 3.21 1.05 -9.91
CA ALA A 20 2.59 -0.17 -10.38
C ALA A 20 1.21 0.21 -10.92
N CYS A 21 1.02 0.14 -12.23
CA CYS A 21 -0.29 0.10 -12.86
C CYS A 21 -0.98 -1.21 -12.47
N SER A 22 -1.19 -1.45 -11.18
CA SER A 22 -2.16 -2.42 -10.73
C SER A 22 -3.50 -1.81 -11.10
N SER A 23 -4.04 -2.27 -12.23
CA SER A 23 -5.47 -2.27 -12.43
C SER A 23 -6.03 -3.15 -11.32
N ASP A 24 -6.32 -2.54 -10.17
CA ASP A 24 -7.20 -3.12 -9.18
C ASP A 24 -8.50 -3.39 -9.92
N SER A 25 -8.64 -4.61 -10.43
CA SER A 25 -9.89 -5.16 -10.91
C SER A 25 -10.76 -5.32 -9.67
N GLN A 26 -11.34 -4.21 -9.22
CA GLN A 26 -12.44 -4.24 -8.27
C GLN A 26 -13.56 -5.02 -8.94
N THR A 27 -13.62 -6.31 -8.64
CA THR A 27 -14.79 -7.12 -8.87
C THR A 27 -15.91 -6.46 -8.07
N ALA A 28 -16.92 -5.96 -8.79
CA ALA A 28 -18.11 -5.41 -8.18
C ALA A 28 -18.67 -6.43 -7.17
N ALA A 29 -18.99 -5.97 -5.96
CA ALA A 29 -19.63 -6.80 -4.95
C ALA A 29 -20.89 -7.44 -5.53
N PRO A 30 -21.14 -8.75 -5.36
CA PRO A 30 -22.37 -9.37 -5.81
C PRO A 30 -23.54 -8.80 -5.01
N ASP A 31 -24.58 -8.36 -5.72
CA ASP A 31 -25.86 -7.96 -5.14
C ASP A 31 -26.41 -9.09 -4.24
N ALA A 32 -26.74 -8.73 -3.01
CA ALA A 32 -27.39 -9.63 -2.07
C ALA A 32 -28.83 -9.91 -2.52
N VAL A 33 -29.04 -11.07 -3.16
CA VAL A 33 -30.38 -11.65 -3.38
C VAL A 33 -30.58 -12.86 -2.46
N ASP A 34 -31.50 -12.66 -1.53
CA ASP A 34 -32.58 -13.53 -1.05
C ASP A 34 -32.35 -15.03 -0.77
N ALA A 35 -32.94 -15.46 0.35
CA ALA A 35 -32.78 -16.75 0.99
C ALA A 35 -33.59 -17.87 0.31
N GLY A 36 -32.98 -19.04 0.13
CA GLY A 36 -33.70 -20.26 -0.27
C GLY A 36 -32.82 -21.51 -0.30
N ALA A 37 -33.11 -22.46 0.58
CA ALA A 37 -32.37 -23.70 0.82
C ALA A 37 -32.34 -24.69 -0.37
N ARG A 38 -31.23 -25.45 -0.51
CA ARG A 38 -31.18 -26.93 -0.55
C ARG A 38 -29.74 -27.44 -0.70
N ALA A 39 -29.44 -28.53 0.00
CA ALA A 39 -28.18 -29.25 -0.05
C ALA A 39 -28.13 -30.21 -1.25
N GLU A 40 -27.01 -30.23 -1.96
CA GLU A 40 -26.58 -31.33 -2.83
C GLU A 40 -25.05 -31.41 -2.76
N ALA A 41 -24.53 -32.62 -2.59
CA ALA A 41 -23.11 -32.93 -2.57
C ALA A 41 -22.59 -33.14 -4.00
N GLY A 42 -21.39 -32.64 -4.33
CA GLY A 42 -20.82 -32.82 -5.66
C GLY A 42 -19.37 -32.35 -5.79
N THR A 43 -18.47 -33.34 -5.68
CA THR A 43 -17.21 -33.59 -6.41
C THR A 43 -16.30 -32.45 -6.88
N ASP A 44 -15.02 -32.66 -6.53
CA ASP A 44 -13.81 -31.93 -6.91
C ASP A 44 -13.59 -31.85 -8.43
N ASP A 45 -13.47 -30.63 -8.95
CA ASP A 45 -12.81 -30.37 -10.23
C ASP A 45 -11.74 -29.29 -10.04
N ALA A 46 -10.49 -29.70 -10.24
CA ALA A 46 -9.30 -28.87 -10.18
C ALA A 46 -9.36 -27.77 -11.25
N ALA A 47 -9.57 -26.54 -10.82
CA ALA A 47 -9.51 -25.36 -11.67
C ALA A 47 -8.06 -25.10 -12.12
N GLY A 48 -7.82 -25.26 -13.42
CA GLY A 48 -6.62 -24.77 -14.07
C GLY A 48 -6.50 -23.26 -13.91
N SER A 49 -5.37 -22.82 -13.37
CA SER A 49 -5.02 -21.41 -13.27
C SER A 49 -4.77 -20.88 -14.67
N SER A 50 -5.73 -20.11 -15.19
CA SER A 50 -5.53 -19.29 -16.38
C SER A 50 -4.63 -18.13 -16.00
N ASP A 51 -3.38 -18.15 -16.48
CA ASP A 51 -2.50 -16.99 -16.51
C ASP A 51 -3.27 -15.81 -17.15
N ALA A 52 -3.75 -14.90 -16.32
CA ALA A 52 -4.36 -13.67 -16.81
C ALA A 52 -3.27 -12.90 -17.57
N PRO A 53 -3.51 -12.47 -18.82
CA PRO A 53 -2.53 -11.73 -19.59
C PRO A 53 -2.15 -10.47 -18.79
N SER A 54 -0.88 -10.38 -18.42
CA SER A 54 -0.30 -9.23 -17.74
C SER A 54 -0.42 -7.99 -18.62
N GLY A 55 -1.29 -7.08 -18.19
CA GLY A 55 -1.30 -5.64 -18.46
C GLY A 55 -0.70 -5.17 -19.78
N GLY A 56 -1.45 -5.34 -20.87
CA GLY A 56 -1.27 -4.47 -22.03
C GLY A 56 -1.55 -3.02 -21.61
N GLY A 57 -0.65 -2.11 -21.98
CA GLY A 57 -0.68 -0.71 -21.55
C GLY A 57 -1.95 0.03 -21.93
N ASP A 58 -2.81 0.24 -20.95
CA ASP A 58 -3.91 1.18 -21.08
C ASP A 58 -3.38 2.58 -20.79
N SER A 59 -3.16 3.34 -21.85
CA SER A 59 -3.10 4.79 -21.74
C SER A 59 -4.37 5.28 -21.04
N GLY A 60 -4.23 6.06 -19.97
CA GLY A 60 -5.37 6.42 -19.15
C GLY A 60 -5.06 7.60 -18.24
N ASN A 61 -6.11 8.22 -17.72
CA ASN A 61 -5.98 9.24 -16.68
C ASN A 61 -6.09 8.56 -15.31
N VAL A 62 -5.05 8.72 -14.49
CA VAL A 62 -4.93 8.14 -13.16
C VAL A 62 -4.80 9.24 -12.12
N GLY A 63 -5.44 9.05 -10.97
CA GLY A 63 -5.39 9.95 -9.85
C GLY A 63 -5.21 9.18 -8.54
N ARG A 64 -4.38 9.71 -7.65
CA ARG A 64 -4.18 9.16 -6.32
C ARG A 64 -4.15 10.29 -5.32
N VAL A 65 -4.94 10.15 -4.26
CA VAL A 65 -4.79 10.96 -3.06
C VAL A 65 -4.46 10.01 -1.92
N PHE A 66 -3.47 10.35 -1.11
CA PHE A 66 -3.10 9.53 0.02
C PHE A 66 -2.99 10.37 1.29
N ALA A 67 -3.32 9.74 2.41
CA ALA A 67 -3.02 10.20 3.74
C ALA A 67 -2.39 9.06 4.54
N VAL A 68 -1.35 9.38 5.31
CA VAL A 68 -0.67 8.47 6.23
C VAL A 68 -0.67 9.13 7.60
N SER A 69 -1.00 8.37 8.65
CA SER A 69 -0.94 8.84 10.04
C SER A 69 -0.33 7.76 10.91
N ASP A 70 0.89 7.99 11.38
CA ASP A 70 1.67 7.02 12.13
C ASP A 70 1.94 7.49 13.56
N SER A 71 2.08 6.52 14.45
CA SER A 71 2.54 6.71 15.81
C SER A 71 3.31 5.47 16.25
N THR A 72 4.62 5.64 16.44
CA THR A 72 5.55 4.59 16.84
C THR A 72 6.31 4.97 18.10
N THR A 73 6.82 3.98 18.81
CA THR A 73 7.71 4.18 19.96
C THR A 73 9.16 4.13 19.47
N VAL A 74 9.95 5.16 19.80
CA VAL A 74 11.40 5.23 19.54
C VAL A 74 12.07 5.66 20.84
N ASP A 75 13.03 4.86 21.33
CA ASP A 75 13.76 5.11 22.59
C ASP A 75 12.85 5.37 23.80
N GLY A 76 11.69 4.69 23.86
CA GLY A 76 10.68 4.86 24.90
C GLY A 76 9.79 6.11 24.76
N GLY A 77 10.05 6.97 23.78
CA GLY A 77 9.21 8.11 23.43
C GLY A 77 8.24 7.77 22.29
N VAL A 78 7.03 8.34 22.32
CA VAL A 78 6.09 8.24 21.19
C VAL A 78 6.45 9.30 20.15
N ARG A 79 6.80 8.85 18.94
CA ARG A 79 6.94 9.68 17.75
C ARG A 79 5.68 9.52 16.91
N ALA A 80 5.02 10.64 16.61
CA ALA A 80 3.87 10.64 15.72
C ALA A 80 4.14 11.52 14.51
N THR A 81 3.68 11.08 13.35
CA THR A 81 3.83 11.82 12.10
C THR A 81 2.60 11.63 11.23
N HIS A 82 2.35 12.58 10.35
CA HIS A 82 1.46 12.37 9.21
C HIS A 82 2.12 12.85 7.94
N ARG A 83 1.66 12.30 6.81
CA ARG A 83 2.00 12.73 5.46
C ARG A 83 0.73 12.64 4.62
N ALA A 84 0.50 13.62 3.76
CA ALA A 84 -0.56 13.55 2.77
C ALA A 84 -0.07 14.11 1.44
N GLY A 85 -0.53 13.54 0.34
CA GLY A 85 -0.12 13.93 -0.99
C GLY A 85 -1.20 13.62 -2.01
N ALA A 86 -1.04 14.18 -3.20
CA ALA A 86 -1.88 13.90 -4.34
C ALA A 86 -1.00 13.70 -5.57
N PHE A 87 -1.53 13.02 -6.57
CA PHE A 87 -0.85 12.75 -7.82
C PHE A 87 -1.91 12.55 -8.89
N PHE A 88 -1.77 13.22 -10.02
CA PHE A 88 -2.65 13.03 -11.16
C PHE A 88 -1.83 13.08 -12.43
N ALA A 89 -2.02 12.09 -13.28
CA ALA A 89 -1.29 12.00 -14.53
C ALA A 89 -2.12 11.38 -15.63
N ARG A 90 -1.73 11.69 -16.86
CA ARG A 90 -2.04 10.86 -18.01
C ARG A 90 -0.84 9.99 -18.33
N LEU A 91 -1.07 8.69 -18.42
CA LEU A 91 -0.07 7.72 -18.86
C LEU A 91 -0.23 7.47 -20.35
N THR A 92 0.87 7.50 -21.10
CA THR A 92 0.89 7.16 -22.53
C THR A 92 2.04 6.21 -22.85
N GLY A 93 1.79 5.26 -23.76
CA GLY A 93 2.75 4.22 -24.14
C GLY A 93 2.65 2.94 -23.32
N PRO A 94 3.26 1.84 -23.80
CA PRO A 94 3.22 0.56 -23.10
C PRO A 94 4.15 0.56 -21.88
N ALA A 95 3.69 0.03 -20.75
CA ALA A 95 4.57 -0.36 -19.65
C ALA A 95 5.27 -1.68 -20.04
N THR A 96 6.49 -1.60 -20.55
CA THR A 96 7.19 -2.81 -21.06
C THR A 96 8.09 -3.48 -20.02
N THR A 97 8.23 -2.87 -18.84
CA THR A 97 9.25 -3.22 -17.85
C THR A 97 8.77 -4.10 -16.72
N THR A 98 7.48 -4.06 -16.43
CA THR A 98 6.91 -4.70 -15.25
C THR A 98 6.23 -6.00 -15.64
N LYS A 99 6.72 -7.11 -15.10
CA LYS A 99 6.01 -8.39 -15.11
C LYS A 99 5.25 -8.50 -13.81
N ALA A 100 3.93 -8.70 -13.89
CA ALA A 100 3.08 -8.89 -12.73
C ALA A 100 2.43 -10.28 -12.78
N LYS A 101 2.32 -10.92 -11.63
CA LYS A 101 1.55 -12.16 -11.46
C LYS A 101 0.79 -12.15 -10.13
N THR A 102 -0.38 -12.78 -10.11
CA THR A 102 -1.16 -12.96 -8.89
C THR A 102 -0.88 -14.34 -8.30
N VAL A 103 -0.51 -14.39 -7.03
CA VAL A 103 -0.28 -15.63 -6.27
C VAL A 103 -1.10 -15.59 -4.99
N GLY A 104 -2.29 -16.18 -5.02
CA GLY A 104 -3.24 -16.09 -3.91
C GLY A 104 -3.57 -14.62 -3.59
N PRO A 105 -3.36 -14.15 -2.34
CA PRO A 105 -3.65 -12.77 -1.94
C PRO A 105 -2.59 -11.74 -2.37
N CYS A 106 -1.57 -12.17 -3.12
CA CYS A 106 -0.40 -11.36 -3.44
C CYS A 106 -0.35 -10.97 -4.91
N LEU A 107 -0.10 -9.69 -5.16
CA LEU A 107 0.43 -9.20 -6.43
C LEU A 107 1.96 -9.21 -6.34
N VAL A 108 2.61 -10.01 -7.19
CA VAL A 108 4.07 -10.08 -7.29
C VAL A 108 4.51 -9.41 -8.56
N GLU A 109 5.44 -8.47 -8.44
CA GLU A 109 5.95 -7.73 -9.58
C GLU A 109 7.47 -7.86 -9.68
N THR A 110 7.96 -8.01 -10.91
CA THR A 110 9.37 -7.82 -11.25
C THR A 110 9.46 -6.61 -12.16
N ILE A 111 10.18 -5.59 -11.70
CA ILE A 111 10.39 -4.33 -12.42
C ILE A 111 11.80 -4.40 -13.02
N GLY A 112 11.86 -4.47 -14.35
CA GLY A 112 13.10 -4.47 -15.13
C GLY A 112 13.46 -3.09 -15.70
N SER A 113 14.52 -3.05 -16.51
CA SER A 113 15.14 -1.80 -17.02
C SER A 113 14.73 -1.40 -18.44
N GLY A 114 13.44 -1.42 -18.78
CA GLY A 114 12.97 -0.98 -20.11
C GLY A 114 12.27 0.40 -20.08
N ASP A 115 11.44 0.65 -21.07
CA ASP A 115 10.75 1.93 -21.22
C ASP A 115 9.52 2.02 -20.29
N GLU A 116 9.53 3.03 -19.43
CA GLU A 116 8.38 3.42 -18.61
C GLU A 116 7.34 4.17 -19.46
N PRO A 117 6.04 4.10 -19.13
CA PRO A 117 5.04 4.93 -19.77
C PRO A 117 5.41 6.40 -19.59
N THR A 118 5.19 7.21 -20.63
CA THR A 118 5.36 8.66 -20.51
C THR A 118 4.27 9.20 -19.60
N GLU A 119 4.69 9.86 -18.54
CA GLU A 119 3.81 10.49 -17.57
C GLU A 119 3.65 11.98 -17.89
N THR A 120 2.40 12.43 -18.05
CA THR A 120 2.08 13.86 -18.14
C THR A 120 1.33 14.28 -16.89
N ALA A 121 1.95 15.07 -16.03
CA ALA A 121 1.33 15.60 -14.82
C ALA A 121 0.11 16.48 -15.15
N LEU A 122 -0.97 16.30 -14.38
CA LEU A 122 -2.24 17.01 -14.50
C LEU A 122 -2.65 17.59 -13.15
N SER A 123 -3.43 18.67 -13.15
CA SER A 123 -3.90 19.33 -11.93
C SER A 123 -5.39 19.04 -11.67
N ALA A 124 -5.74 18.69 -10.44
CA ALA A 124 -7.11 18.69 -9.93
C ALA A 124 -7.48 19.98 -9.18
N GLY A 125 -6.61 20.99 -9.21
CA GLY A 125 -6.68 22.15 -8.33
C GLY A 125 -6.28 21.80 -6.89
N THR A 126 -6.68 22.63 -5.93
CA THR A 126 -6.41 22.36 -4.51
C THR A 126 -7.17 21.12 -4.04
N VAL A 127 -6.43 20.11 -3.58
CA VAL A 127 -6.98 18.90 -2.96
C VAL A 127 -7.10 19.15 -1.46
N ARG A 128 -8.28 18.92 -0.89
CA ARG A 128 -8.57 19.13 0.53
C ARG A 128 -8.93 17.82 1.20
N ILE A 129 -8.27 17.51 2.31
CA ILE A 129 -8.57 16.36 3.18
C ILE A 129 -9.06 16.90 4.53
N THR A 130 -10.21 16.42 5.00
CA THR A 130 -10.82 16.78 6.30
C THR A 130 -11.27 15.55 7.08
N GLY A 131 -11.82 15.75 8.28
CA GLY A 131 -12.29 14.67 9.16
C GLY A 131 -11.25 14.14 10.15
N GLY A 132 -9.97 14.44 9.94
CA GLY A 132 -8.90 14.20 10.93
C GLY A 132 -8.76 15.33 11.97
N SER A 133 -7.66 15.29 12.72
CA SER A 133 -7.29 16.27 13.76
C SER A 133 -7.06 17.68 13.23
N LYS A 134 -6.81 17.82 11.92
CA LYS A 134 -6.73 19.10 11.20
C LYS A 134 -7.10 18.91 9.74
N ALA A 135 -7.52 19.98 9.08
CA ALA A 135 -7.67 19.99 7.63
C ALA A 135 -6.29 20.09 6.95
N ILE A 136 -6.13 19.38 5.83
CA ILE A 136 -4.95 19.48 4.96
C ILE A 136 -5.39 20.03 3.61
N ASN A 137 -4.68 21.04 3.11
CA ASN A 137 -4.82 21.55 1.75
C ASN A 137 -3.52 21.26 1.00
N ILE A 138 -3.61 20.58 -0.13
CA ILE A 138 -2.49 20.22 -1.00
C ILE A 138 -2.67 21.02 -2.29
N VAL A 139 -1.75 21.96 -2.53
CA VAL A 139 -1.83 22.92 -3.63
C VAL A 139 -0.87 22.47 -4.73
N PRO A 140 -1.29 22.37 -6.00
CA PRO A 140 -0.39 22.04 -7.08
C PRO A 140 0.62 23.17 -7.30
N ALA A 141 1.85 22.81 -7.65
CA ALA A 141 2.84 23.73 -8.18
C ALA A 141 2.48 24.16 -9.61
N SER A 142 3.24 25.12 -10.17
CA SER A 142 3.01 25.64 -11.53
C SER A 142 3.20 24.59 -12.63
N ASP A 143 3.97 23.54 -12.36
CA ASP A 143 4.18 22.39 -13.26
C ASP A 143 3.15 21.27 -13.04
N LYS A 144 2.10 21.52 -12.24
CA LYS A 144 1.02 20.60 -11.88
C LYS A 144 1.42 19.45 -10.96
N THR A 145 2.65 19.43 -10.45
CA THR A 145 3.05 18.47 -9.41
C THR A 145 2.50 18.88 -8.04
N TYR A 146 2.40 17.93 -7.12
CA TYR A 146 1.89 18.17 -5.76
C TYR A 146 2.94 17.76 -4.73
N GLU A 147 3.48 18.74 -4.00
CA GLU A 147 4.42 18.47 -2.92
C GLU A 147 3.67 17.89 -1.70
N PRO A 148 4.12 16.76 -1.12
CA PRO A 148 3.48 16.20 0.06
C PRO A 148 3.55 17.13 1.28
N VAL A 149 2.44 17.22 2.02
CA VAL A 149 2.37 17.94 3.30
C VAL A 149 2.66 16.95 4.44
N SER A 150 3.45 17.36 5.42
CA SER A 150 3.77 16.54 6.60
C SER A 150 3.69 17.31 7.92
N GLY A 151 3.67 16.58 9.04
CA GLY A 151 3.79 17.18 10.38
C GLY A 151 4.00 16.15 11.49
N ALA A 152 4.30 16.62 12.70
CA ALA A 152 4.77 15.83 13.84
C ALA A 152 3.67 15.41 14.83
N THR A 153 2.42 15.33 14.38
CA THR A 153 1.27 14.88 15.17
C THR A 153 0.46 13.88 14.34
N PRO A 154 -0.28 12.93 14.95
CA PRO A 154 -1.12 12.04 14.17
C PRO A 154 -2.27 12.83 13.53
N LEU A 155 -2.61 12.49 12.29
CA LEU A 155 -3.76 13.09 11.60
C LEU A 155 -5.08 12.44 12.05
N TRP A 156 -5.07 11.17 12.46
CA TRP A 156 -6.23 10.47 13.02
C TRP A 156 -5.78 9.36 13.96
N SER A 157 -6.73 8.82 14.74
CA SER A 157 -6.50 7.71 15.66
C SER A 157 -7.12 6.39 15.18
N GLY A 158 -8.18 6.43 14.38
CA GLY A 158 -8.91 5.31 13.82
C GLY A 158 -10.43 5.45 14.03
N GLY A 159 -11.22 5.11 13.02
CA GLY A 159 -12.68 5.20 13.05
C GLY A 159 -13.27 6.55 12.62
N GLU A 160 -12.46 7.60 12.50
CA GLU A 160 -12.90 8.89 11.95
C GLU A 160 -13.25 8.76 10.47
N THR A 161 -14.25 9.51 9.99
CA THR A 161 -14.52 9.59 8.54
C THR A 161 -13.64 10.67 7.93
N LEU A 162 -12.75 10.29 7.02
CA LEU A 162 -11.94 11.21 6.24
C LEU A 162 -12.66 11.55 4.94
N GLU A 163 -12.75 12.83 4.64
CA GLU A 163 -13.32 13.33 3.39
C GLU A 163 -12.22 13.95 2.53
N VAL A 164 -12.18 13.57 1.26
CA VAL A 164 -11.31 14.20 0.27
C VAL A 164 -12.15 14.89 -0.80
N SER A 165 -11.71 16.06 -1.25
CA SER A 165 -12.31 16.76 -2.38
C SER A 165 -11.27 17.54 -3.17
N ALA A 166 -11.55 17.78 -4.45
CA ALA A 166 -10.81 18.69 -5.29
C ALA A 166 -11.76 19.55 -6.13
N GLN A 167 -11.40 20.81 -6.35
CA GLN A 167 -12.25 21.77 -7.09
C GLN A 167 -12.31 21.49 -8.59
N GLY A 168 -11.37 20.70 -9.10
CA GLY A 168 -11.21 20.39 -10.52
C GLY A 168 -10.39 21.44 -11.27
N GLN A 169 -9.60 20.97 -12.23
CA GLN A 169 -8.91 21.75 -13.27
C GLN A 169 -8.75 20.91 -14.54
N ASP A 170 -7.56 20.34 -14.80
CA ASP A 170 -7.37 19.34 -15.85
C ASP A 170 -8.09 18.03 -15.51
N VAL A 171 -8.13 17.70 -14.22
CA VAL A 171 -8.95 16.63 -13.64
C VAL A 171 -10.30 17.21 -13.25
N PRO A 172 -11.44 16.57 -13.58
CA PRO A 172 -12.74 17.03 -13.11
C PRO A 172 -12.81 17.11 -11.58
N ALA A 173 -13.72 17.94 -11.06
CA ALA A 173 -13.98 18.01 -9.64
C ALA A 173 -14.43 16.63 -9.11
N PHE A 174 -13.95 16.25 -7.93
CA PHE A 174 -14.31 14.99 -7.30
C PHE A 174 -14.42 15.14 -5.78
N ALA A 175 -15.17 14.24 -5.16
CA ALA A 175 -15.22 14.05 -3.72
C ALA A 175 -15.46 12.59 -3.38
N THR A 176 -14.85 12.10 -2.30
CA THR A 176 -15.11 10.77 -1.74
C THR A 176 -14.77 10.76 -0.25
N SER A 177 -15.16 9.71 0.46
CA SER A 177 -14.85 9.55 1.88
C SER A 177 -14.57 8.10 2.24
N LEU A 178 -13.86 7.91 3.35
CA LEU A 178 -13.59 6.59 3.93
C LEU A 178 -13.46 6.67 5.45
N VAL A 179 -13.59 5.52 6.11
CA VAL A 179 -13.30 5.41 7.55
C VAL A 179 -11.81 5.15 7.76
N ALA A 180 -11.14 6.01 8.52
CA ALA A 180 -9.72 5.95 8.79
C ALA A 180 -9.36 4.66 9.54
N PRO A 181 -8.31 3.93 9.13
CA PRO A 181 -7.98 2.65 9.75
C PRO A 181 -7.43 2.82 11.18
N SER A 182 -7.80 1.89 12.06
CA SER A 182 -7.35 1.76 13.45
C SER A 182 -6.00 1.03 13.57
N LYS A 183 -5.30 1.15 14.71
CA LYS A 183 -3.92 0.66 14.82
C LYS A 183 -3.97 -0.83 15.06
N LEU A 184 -3.14 -1.57 14.35
CA LEU A 184 -2.99 -3.00 14.55
C LEU A 184 -1.58 -3.30 15.06
N THR A 185 -1.48 -4.30 15.93
CA THR A 185 -0.22 -4.73 16.55
C THR A 185 0.16 -6.10 16.00
N VAL A 186 1.30 -6.23 15.31
CA VAL A 186 1.86 -7.51 14.89
C VAL A 186 2.24 -8.32 16.13
N THR A 187 1.73 -9.53 16.22
CA THR A 187 2.02 -10.47 17.31
C THR A 187 2.89 -11.64 16.87
N ALA A 188 2.88 -11.97 15.57
CA ALA A 188 3.81 -12.91 14.95
C ALA A 188 4.05 -12.54 13.48
N PRO A 189 5.24 -12.81 12.92
CA PRO A 189 6.45 -13.18 13.66
C PRO A 189 6.88 -12.03 14.59
N ALA A 190 7.74 -12.33 15.57
CA ALA A 190 8.36 -11.26 16.35
C ALA A 190 9.14 -10.34 15.39
N LEU A 191 8.83 -9.05 15.42
CA LEU A 191 9.53 -8.07 14.60
C LEU A 191 10.98 -7.94 15.09
N PRO A 192 11.95 -7.76 14.18
CA PRO A 192 13.33 -7.53 14.59
C PRO A 192 13.46 -6.23 15.38
N ALA A 193 14.47 -6.16 16.25
CA ALA A 193 14.93 -4.88 16.78
C ALA A 193 15.39 -3.95 15.64
N ALA A 194 15.55 -2.65 15.89
CA ALA A 194 15.85 -1.66 14.84
C ALA A 194 17.06 -1.96 13.92
N ALA A 195 18.04 -2.74 14.38
CA ALA A 195 19.21 -3.18 13.60
C ALA A 195 19.13 -4.64 13.10
N GLY A 196 18.04 -5.34 13.39
CA GLY A 196 17.80 -6.72 12.98
C GLY A 196 17.13 -6.81 11.62
N SER A 197 17.03 -8.04 11.12
CA SER A 197 16.37 -8.35 9.85
C SER A 197 15.31 -9.43 10.06
N LEU A 198 14.15 -9.24 9.42
CA LEU A 198 13.08 -10.23 9.41
C LEU A 198 13.47 -11.38 8.47
N ALA A 199 13.55 -12.60 9.01
CA ALA A 199 13.83 -13.77 8.18
C ALA A 199 12.59 -14.16 7.38
N VAL A 200 12.73 -14.23 6.05
CA VAL A 200 11.68 -14.68 5.12
C VAL A 200 12.21 -15.88 4.35
N THR A 201 11.63 -17.06 4.56
CA THR A 201 12.04 -18.27 3.84
C THR A 201 11.27 -18.38 2.53
N ARG A 202 11.97 -18.37 1.39
CA ARG A 202 11.36 -18.37 0.05
C ARG A 202 10.61 -19.65 -0.28
N SER A 203 10.98 -20.76 0.35
CA SER A 203 10.40 -22.09 0.14
C SER A 203 9.27 -22.46 1.11
N ALA A 204 8.89 -21.54 2.01
CA ALA A 204 7.86 -21.77 3.02
C ALA A 204 6.83 -20.62 3.01
N PRO A 205 5.57 -20.87 3.42
CA PRO A 205 4.62 -19.79 3.59
C PRO A 205 5.07 -18.85 4.71
N PHE A 206 4.96 -17.53 4.49
CA PHE A 206 5.15 -16.54 5.55
C PHE A 206 3.81 -16.29 6.25
N THR A 207 3.77 -16.46 7.56
CA THR A 207 2.54 -16.24 8.35
C THR A 207 2.73 -15.03 9.24
N ALA A 208 1.78 -14.10 9.21
CA ALA A 208 1.72 -12.98 10.13
C ALA A 208 0.41 -13.01 10.93
N THR A 209 0.47 -12.66 12.19
CA THR A 209 -0.71 -12.45 13.04
C THR A 209 -0.67 -11.07 13.65
N TRP A 210 -1.84 -10.50 13.87
CA TRP A 210 -1.98 -9.20 14.52
C TRP A 210 -3.15 -9.16 15.49
N ALA A 211 -3.09 -8.22 16.43
CA ALA A 211 -4.13 -7.90 17.37
C ALA A 211 -4.70 -6.49 17.11
N GLY A 212 -5.94 -6.27 17.54
CA GLY A 212 -6.68 -5.02 17.34
C GLY A 212 -7.84 -5.20 16.36
N VAL A 213 -8.61 -4.13 16.18
CA VAL A 213 -9.74 -4.09 15.25
C VAL A 213 -9.56 -2.88 14.35
N SER A 214 -9.66 -3.07 13.04
CA SER A 214 -9.64 -2.01 12.04
C SER A 214 -10.57 -2.36 10.88
N THR A 215 -11.04 -1.34 10.19
CA THR A 215 -11.60 -1.48 8.84
C THR A 215 -10.48 -1.59 7.81
N GLY A 216 -10.82 -2.06 6.61
CA GLY A 216 -9.92 -2.15 5.47
C GLY A 216 -9.10 -3.43 5.45
N SER A 217 -7.89 -3.31 4.93
CA SER A 217 -7.01 -4.45 4.67
C SER A 217 -5.65 -4.27 5.34
N VAL A 218 -5.09 -5.35 5.87
CA VAL A 218 -3.67 -5.43 6.19
C VAL A 218 -2.92 -5.72 4.90
N VAL A 219 -1.89 -4.91 4.64
CA VAL A 219 -0.99 -5.08 3.52
C VAL A 219 0.37 -5.50 4.07
N LEU A 220 0.85 -6.66 3.61
CA LEU A 220 2.20 -7.13 3.83
C LEU A 220 3.00 -6.84 2.56
N TYR A 221 3.83 -5.81 2.60
CA TYR A 221 4.69 -5.43 1.49
C TYR A 221 6.11 -5.94 1.73
N PHE A 222 6.68 -6.56 0.70
CA PHE A 222 8.07 -7.01 0.66
C PHE A 222 8.74 -6.51 -0.60
N GLU A 223 10.01 -6.14 -0.49
CA GLU A 223 10.81 -5.68 -1.62
C GLU A 223 12.22 -6.25 -1.55
N ALA A 224 12.78 -6.58 -2.71
CA ALA A 224 14.18 -6.96 -2.87
C ALA A 224 14.69 -6.47 -4.23
N ALA A 225 16.01 -6.37 -4.38
CA ALA A 225 16.62 -5.96 -5.65
C ALA A 225 17.82 -6.84 -5.99
N THR A 226 18.04 -7.09 -7.28
CA THR A 226 19.29 -7.68 -7.77
C THR A 226 19.66 -7.10 -9.14
N GLY A 227 20.86 -6.53 -9.24
CA GLY A 227 21.29 -5.79 -10.42
C GLY A 227 20.36 -4.61 -10.72
N SER A 228 19.77 -4.60 -11.90
CA SER A 228 18.82 -3.58 -12.36
C SER A 228 17.34 -3.96 -12.18
N ASN A 229 17.06 -5.07 -11.50
CA ASN A 229 15.69 -5.53 -11.28
C ASN A 229 15.26 -5.32 -9.83
N ALA A 230 14.04 -4.84 -9.64
CA ALA A 230 13.35 -4.80 -8.35
C ALA A 230 12.23 -5.84 -8.33
N PHE A 231 12.01 -6.44 -7.17
CA PHE A 231 11.01 -7.48 -6.93
C PHE A 231 10.14 -7.01 -5.79
N THR A 232 8.82 -6.98 -6.00
CA THR A 232 7.86 -6.61 -4.96
C THR A 232 6.83 -7.71 -4.78
N ALA A 233 6.34 -7.85 -3.56
CA ALA A 233 5.18 -8.67 -3.24
C ALA A 233 4.26 -7.84 -2.34
N THR A 234 3.09 -7.50 -2.87
CA THR A 234 2.05 -6.77 -2.14
C THR A 234 0.91 -7.75 -1.84
N CYS A 235 0.87 -8.24 -0.61
CA CYS A 235 -0.15 -9.20 -0.18
C CYS A 235 -1.22 -8.50 0.67
N THR A 236 -2.49 -8.62 0.27
CA THR A 236 -3.61 -7.92 0.90
C THR A 236 -4.56 -8.89 1.58
N PHE A 237 -4.84 -8.66 2.86
CA PHE A 237 -5.72 -9.49 3.68
C PHE A 237 -6.77 -8.63 4.37
N PRO A 238 -8.02 -9.10 4.57
CA PRO A 238 -8.98 -8.41 5.41
C PRO A 238 -8.42 -8.14 6.80
N ALA A 239 -8.53 -6.89 7.28
CA ALA A 239 -7.99 -6.54 8.60
C ALA A 239 -8.65 -7.32 9.76
N ALA A 240 -9.86 -7.85 9.52
CA ALA A 240 -10.62 -8.64 10.47
C ALA A 240 -10.11 -10.08 10.65
N ASP A 241 -9.31 -10.62 9.72
CA ASP A 241 -8.91 -12.04 9.75
C ASP A 241 -7.88 -12.33 10.86
N THR A 242 -7.21 -11.31 11.41
CA THR A 242 -6.18 -11.37 12.48
C THR A 242 -4.95 -12.25 12.19
N THR A 243 -4.98 -12.98 11.08
CA THR A 243 -3.91 -13.83 10.57
C THR A 243 -3.86 -13.72 9.05
N ALA A 244 -2.66 -13.78 8.50
CA ALA A 244 -2.38 -13.81 7.08
C ALA A 244 -1.38 -14.91 6.78
N SER A 245 -1.58 -15.60 5.66
CA SER A 245 -0.60 -16.55 5.11
C SER A 245 -0.25 -16.14 3.70
N VAL A 246 1.01 -15.73 3.50
CA VAL A 246 1.60 -15.43 2.19
C VAL A 246 2.18 -16.73 1.63
N PRO A 247 1.69 -17.21 0.47
CA PRO A 247 2.19 -18.44 -0.13
C PRO A 247 3.68 -18.35 -0.49
N ALA A 248 4.42 -19.45 -0.33
CA ALA A 248 5.83 -19.53 -0.74
C ALA A 248 6.06 -19.14 -2.21
N ALA A 249 5.10 -19.46 -3.08
CA ALA A 249 5.14 -19.12 -4.50
C ALA A 249 5.21 -17.60 -4.77
N ALA A 250 4.78 -16.75 -3.82
CA ALA A 250 4.91 -15.31 -3.93
C ALA A 250 6.38 -14.85 -3.84
N PHE A 251 7.22 -15.61 -3.13
CA PHE A 251 8.65 -15.34 -2.95
C PHE A 251 9.55 -16.17 -3.88
N ALA A 252 8.97 -16.98 -4.77
CA ALA A 252 9.72 -17.85 -5.66
C ALA A 252 10.69 -17.06 -6.57
N GLU A 253 10.30 -15.85 -6.99
CA GLU A 253 11.10 -15.00 -7.90
C GLU A 253 12.04 -14.04 -7.18
N PHE A 254 11.85 -13.82 -5.88
CA PHE A 254 12.71 -12.92 -5.11
C PHE A 254 14.16 -13.42 -5.13
N PRO A 255 15.18 -12.57 -5.24
CA PRO A 255 16.55 -13.00 -5.02
C PRO A 255 16.75 -13.46 -3.56
N ALA A 256 17.66 -14.40 -3.33
CA ALA A 256 18.16 -14.63 -1.97
C ALA A 256 19.04 -13.44 -1.55
N GLY A 257 18.98 -13.04 -0.28
CA GLY A 257 19.76 -11.92 0.23
C GLY A 257 18.91 -10.89 0.97
N GLU A 258 19.33 -9.64 0.89
CA GLU A 258 18.73 -8.53 1.61
C GLU A 258 17.55 -7.92 0.84
N GLY A 259 16.61 -7.36 1.59
CA GLY A 259 15.57 -6.49 1.09
C GLY A 259 14.87 -5.80 2.24
N THR A 260 13.63 -5.40 2.05
CA THR A 260 12.84 -4.66 3.03
C THR A 260 11.44 -5.23 3.16
N PHE A 261 10.79 -4.86 4.27
CA PHE A 261 9.38 -5.11 4.48
C PHE A 261 8.70 -3.86 5.05
N ASP A 262 7.41 -3.72 4.75
CA ASP A 262 6.55 -2.68 5.32
C ASP A 262 5.14 -3.26 5.51
N PHE A 263 4.70 -3.36 6.76
CA PHE A 263 3.37 -3.84 7.10
C PHE A 263 2.52 -2.66 7.56
N TYR A 264 1.38 -2.47 6.89
CA TYR A 264 0.47 -1.38 7.19
C TYR A 264 -0.98 -1.81 7.00
N VAL A 265 -1.88 -1.10 7.66
CA VAL A 265 -3.31 -1.22 7.44
C VAL A 265 -3.74 -0.09 6.52
N ARG A 266 -4.58 -0.42 5.54
CA ARG A 266 -5.00 0.46 4.46
C ARG A 266 -6.51 0.40 4.29
N GLN A 267 -7.12 1.57 4.16
CA GLN A 267 -8.46 1.72 3.61
C GLN A 267 -8.37 2.54 2.33
N SER A 268 -9.14 2.14 1.32
CA SER A 268 -9.21 2.86 0.06
C SER A 268 -10.67 3.07 -0.36
N ALA A 269 -10.93 4.19 -1.03
CA ALA A 269 -12.22 4.50 -1.63
C ALA A 269 -12.00 5.12 -3.01
N PRO A 270 -12.65 4.60 -4.07
CA PRO A 270 -12.63 5.25 -5.36
C PRO A 270 -13.39 6.59 -5.29
N ALA A 271 -12.98 7.56 -6.11
CA ALA A 271 -13.79 8.74 -6.40
C ALA A 271 -14.37 8.60 -7.81
N ALA A 272 -15.68 8.67 -7.93
CA ALA A 272 -16.36 8.57 -9.22
C ALA A 272 -16.06 9.82 -10.05
N THR A 273 -15.42 9.63 -11.20
CA THR A 273 -15.10 10.71 -12.14
C THR A 273 -15.00 10.15 -13.55
N ASP A 274 -15.77 10.70 -14.49
CA ASP A 274 -15.82 10.17 -15.86
C ASP A 274 -14.43 10.20 -16.53
N GLY A 275 -13.97 9.04 -17.00
CA GLY A 275 -12.69 8.89 -17.69
C GLY A 275 -11.45 8.99 -16.80
N TRP A 276 -11.62 8.89 -15.48
CA TRP A 276 -10.54 8.90 -14.50
C TRP A 276 -10.64 7.73 -13.53
N SER A 277 -9.50 7.11 -13.22
CA SER A 277 -9.36 6.20 -12.08
C SER A 277 -8.73 6.96 -10.92
N ILE A 278 -9.55 7.48 -9.99
CA ILE A 278 -9.07 8.22 -8.82
C ILE A 278 -9.26 7.37 -7.56
N LEU A 279 -8.17 7.12 -6.84
CA LEU A 279 -8.18 6.39 -5.58
C LEU A 279 -7.77 7.27 -4.40
N PHE A 280 -8.63 7.38 -3.39
CA PHE A 280 -8.26 7.92 -2.08
C PHE A 280 -7.83 6.79 -1.15
N THR A 281 -6.66 6.91 -0.54
CA THR A 281 -6.13 5.92 0.40
C THR A 281 -5.77 6.56 1.73
N ALA A 282 -6.16 5.94 2.84
CA ALA A 282 -5.65 6.23 4.16
C ALA A 282 -4.94 5.00 4.73
N SER A 283 -3.72 5.18 5.25
CA SER A 283 -2.96 4.08 5.83
C SER A 283 -2.26 4.45 7.14
N ARG A 284 -1.94 3.41 7.91
CA ARG A 284 -1.10 3.50 9.10
C ARG A 284 -0.23 2.26 9.20
N ALA A 285 1.03 2.44 9.59
CA ALA A 285 1.93 1.34 9.89
C ALA A 285 1.36 0.43 10.99
N LEU A 286 1.49 -0.88 10.80
CA LEU A 286 1.37 -1.82 11.90
C LEU A 286 2.52 -1.57 12.89
N VAL A 287 2.35 -1.98 14.15
CA VAL A 287 3.41 -1.86 15.16
C VAL A 287 3.68 -3.18 15.86
N GLY A 288 4.89 -3.38 16.40
CA GLY A 288 5.18 -4.47 17.32
C GLY A 288 4.57 -4.25 18.71
N PRO A 289 4.67 -5.25 19.62
CA PRO A 289 4.22 -5.11 21.01
C PRO A 289 4.96 -4.01 21.78
N ASP A 290 6.16 -3.65 21.35
CA ASP A 290 6.98 -2.54 21.85
C ASP A 290 6.58 -1.17 21.28
N GLY A 291 5.65 -1.15 20.31
CA GLY A 291 5.20 0.04 19.61
C GLY A 291 6.13 0.48 18.47
N MET A 292 7.20 -0.25 18.15
CA MET A 292 8.01 0.04 16.97
C MET A 292 7.21 -0.23 15.70
N GLY A 293 7.46 0.53 14.63
CA GLY A 293 6.81 0.30 13.33
C GLY A 293 7.19 -1.05 12.73
N ALA A 294 6.24 -1.73 12.11
CA ALA A 294 6.43 -2.98 11.37
C ALA A 294 7.03 -2.72 9.99
N THR A 295 8.19 -2.05 9.97
CA THR A 295 8.96 -1.73 8.79
C THR A 295 10.44 -1.93 9.08
N GLY A 296 11.22 -2.41 8.11
CA GLY A 296 12.65 -2.61 8.29
C GLY A 296 13.27 -3.50 7.23
N TYR A 297 14.41 -4.08 7.57
CA TYR A 297 15.14 -5.00 6.69
C TYR A 297 14.56 -6.41 6.74
N ALA A 298 14.60 -7.08 5.61
CA ALA A 298 14.28 -8.49 5.46
C ALA A 298 15.48 -9.25 4.90
N THR A 299 15.58 -10.53 5.26
CA THR A 299 16.56 -11.45 4.67
C THR A 299 15.82 -12.64 4.07
N PHE A 300 15.82 -12.70 2.74
CA PHE A 300 15.23 -13.76 1.94
C PHE A 300 16.20 -14.95 1.86
N LYS A 301 15.80 -16.10 2.40
CA LYS A 301 16.60 -17.32 2.47
C LYS A 301 15.96 -18.49 1.73
#